data_AF-A0A1A8EYU3-F1
#
_entry.id   AF-A0A1A8EYU3-F1
#
_cell.length_a   1.000
_cell.length_b   1.000
_cell.length_c   1.000
_cell.angle_alpha   90.00
_cell.angle_beta   90.00
_cell.angle_gamma   90.00
#
_symmetry.space_group_name_H-M   'P 1'
#
loop_
_entity.id
_entity.type
_entity.pdbx_description
1 polymer ?
#
loop_
_entity_poly.entity_id
_entity_poly.type
_entity_poly.pdbx_seq_one_letter_code
_entity_poly.pdbx_strand_id
1 'polypeptide(L)'
;MELSPLIKKIGHSLVEIRVRALKSILCKLDLSLISVDDIVQEKMLFVYLLEWFNFPEVPMKEEVLELLSTLSKNPGAAQMLRDVGAVDFLTQLSPTMEPRLR
;
A
#
# COMPACT_ATOMS: atom_id res chain seq x y z
N MET A 1 -13.24 14.02 3.84
CA MET A 1 -13.62 12.61 3.58
C MET A 1 -12.85 11.75 4.56
N GLU A 2 -13.47 10.82 5.28
CA GLU A 2 -12.73 9.94 6.19
C GLU A 2 -12.06 8.81 5.39
N LEU A 3 -10.73 8.79 5.35
CA LEU A 3 -9.94 7.74 4.71
C LEU A 3 -9.82 6.49 5.59
N SER A 4 -9.82 6.67 6.91
CA SER A 4 -9.56 5.60 7.87
C SER A 4 -10.49 4.37 7.73
N PRO A 5 -11.81 4.50 7.47
CA PRO A 5 -12.68 3.34 7.22
C PRO A 5 -12.33 2.56 5.94
N LEU A 6 -11.84 3.26 4.91
CA LEU A 6 -11.39 2.64 3.66
C LEU A 6 -10.05 1.92 3.88
N ILE A 7 -9.13 2.55 4.60
CA ILE A 7 -7.80 2.02 4.91
C ILE A 7 -7.90 0.74 5.73
N LYS A 8 -8.78 0.69 6.73
CA LYS A 8 -9.04 -0.54 7.50
C LYS A 8 -9.48 -1.73 6.62
N LYS A 9 -10.12 -1.48 5.47
CA LYS A 9 -10.54 -2.55 4.56
C LYS A 9 -9.38 -3.16 3.75
N ILE A 10 -8.22 -2.49 3.68
CA ILE A 10 -7.01 -3.03 3.03
C ILE A 10 -6.47 -4.23 3.80
N GLY A 11 -6.58 -4.24 5.13
CA GLY A 11 -6.20 -5.40 5.97
C GLY A 11 -7.31 -6.44 6.17
N HIS A 12 -8.40 -6.39 5.40
CA HIS A 12 -9.54 -7.28 5.62
C HIS A 12 -9.23 -8.74 5.21
N SER A 13 -9.83 -9.73 5.88
CA SER A 13 -9.60 -11.16 5.59
C SER A 13 -10.08 -11.58 4.19
N LEU A 14 -11.24 -11.09 3.77
CA LEU A 14 -11.82 -11.33 2.45
C LEU A 14 -11.08 -10.59 1.32
N VAL A 15 -10.60 -11.35 0.33
CA VAL A 15 -9.86 -10.87 -0.85
C VAL A 15 -10.64 -9.78 -1.60
N GLU A 16 -11.93 -10.01 -1.86
CA GLU A 16 -12.79 -9.07 -2.61
C GLU A 16 -12.87 -7.69 -1.94
N ILE A 17 -12.93 -7.66 -0.61
CA ILE A 17 -13.00 -6.41 0.16
C ILE A 17 -11.68 -5.65 0.04
N ARG A 18 -10.54 -6.34 0.19
CA ARG A 18 -9.20 -5.77 0.02
C ARG A 18 -9.04 -5.14 -1.37
N VAL A 19 -9.33 -5.91 -2.42
CA VAL A 19 -9.23 -5.50 -3.83
C VAL A 19 -10.08 -4.27 -4.12
N ARG A 20 -11.34 -4.25 -3.66
CA ARG A 20 -12.23 -3.09 -3.83
C ARG A 20 -11.71 -1.87 -3.09
N ALA A 21 -11.16 -2.04 -1.89
CA ALA A 21 -10.60 -0.95 -1.13
C ALA A 21 -9.36 -0.36 -1.83
N LEU A 22 -8.44 -1.21 -2.30
CA LEU A 22 -7.26 -0.78 -3.05
C LEU A 22 -7.64 0.00 -4.31
N LYS A 23 -8.54 -0.55 -5.14
CA LYS A 23 -9.05 0.13 -6.34
C LYS A 23 -9.66 1.49 -6.02
N SER A 24 -10.35 1.61 -4.89
CA SER A 24 -10.93 2.88 -4.46
C SER A 24 -9.87 3.91 -4.06
N ILE A 25 -8.79 3.49 -3.38
CA ILE A 25 -7.66 4.38 -3.05
C ILE A 25 -6.97 4.85 -4.33
N LEU A 26 -6.62 3.93 -5.22
CA LEU A 26 -5.97 4.24 -6.50
C LEU A 26 -6.83 5.20 -7.33
N CYS A 27 -8.11 4.89 -7.51
CA CYS A 27 -9.04 5.76 -8.25
C CYS A 27 -9.15 7.17 -7.62
N LYS A 28 -9.11 7.29 -6.29
CA LYS A 28 -9.13 8.60 -5.62
C LYS A 28 -7.84 9.38 -5.85
N LEU A 29 -6.69 8.72 -5.88
CA LEU A 29 -5.42 9.35 -6.25
C LEU A 29 -5.41 9.78 -7.71
N ASP A 30 -5.84 8.91 -8.62
CA ASP A 30 -5.88 9.19 -10.07
C ASP A 30 -6.79 10.38 -10.40
N LEU A 31 -7.93 10.47 -9.71
CA LEU A 31 -8.87 11.58 -9.85
C LEU A 31 -8.51 12.80 -9.00
N SER A 32 -7.35 12.80 -8.33
CA SER A 32 -6.90 13.87 -7.43
C SER A 32 -7.91 14.25 -6.33
N LEU A 33 -8.76 13.30 -5.94
CA LEU A 33 -9.72 13.45 -4.83
C LEU A 33 -9.03 13.36 -3.47
N ILE A 34 -7.87 12.71 -3.42
CA ILE A 34 -6.92 12.71 -2.31
C ILE A 34 -5.51 12.86 -2.88
N SER A 35 -4.63 13.45 -2.09
CA SER A 35 -3.21 13.62 -2.41
C SER A 35 -2.34 12.62 -1.65
N VAL A 36 -1.06 12.54 -2.04
CA VAL A 36 -0.08 11.77 -1.26
C VAL A 36 0.08 12.37 0.15
N ASP A 37 -0.04 13.68 0.31
CA ASP A 37 0.07 14.33 1.62
C ASP A 37 -1.09 13.97 2.56
N ASP A 38 -2.30 13.74 2.02
CA ASP A 38 -3.43 13.20 2.79
C ASP A 38 -3.15 11.76 3.27
N ILE A 39 -2.49 10.96 2.43
CA ILE A 39 -2.12 9.57 2.76
C ILE A 39 -1.04 9.51 3.85
N VAL A 40 -0.07 10.42 3.83
CA VAL A 40 1.05 10.44 4.80
C VAL A 40 0.54 10.49 6.24
N GLN A 41 -0.60 11.12 6.49
CA GLN A 41 -1.22 11.20 7.82
C GLN A 41 -1.78 9.86 8.31
N GLU A 42 -2.02 8.91 7.41
CA GLU A 42 -2.69 7.64 7.70
C GLU A 42 -1.68 6.50 7.84
N LYS A 43 -0.91 6.50 8.95
CA LYS A 43 0.17 5.53 9.24
C LYS A 43 -0.21 4.07 8.98
N MET A 44 -1.45 3.68 9.30
CA MET A 44 -1.92 2.31 9.15
C MET A 44 -2.00 1.86 7.69
N LEU A 45 -2.12 2.76 6.72
CA LEU A 45 -2.12 2.38 5.31
C LEU A 45 -0.79 1.73 4.93
N PHE A 46 0.33 2.31 5.36
CA PHE A 46 1.65 1.77 5.07
C PHE A 46 1.82 0.35 5.62
N VAL A 47 1.33 0.10 6.84
CA VAL A 47 1.32 -1.24 7.44
C VAL A 47 0.47 -2.19 6.61
N TYR A 48 -0.77 -1.82 6.28
CA TYR A 48 -1.67 -2.69 5.52
C TYR A 48 -1.20 -2.97 4.09
N LEU A 49 -0.49 -2.03 3.45
CA LEU A 49 0.10 -2.25 2.13
C LEU A 49 1.25 -3.26 2.18
N LEU A 50 2.04 -3.30 3.25
CA LEU A 50 3.08 -4.33 3.44
C LEU A 50 2.45 -5.67 3.81
N GLU A 51 1.48 -5.67 4.74
CA GLU A 51 0.73 -6.87 5.12
C GLU A 51 -0.02 -7.51 3.95
N TRP A 52 -0.29 -6.74 2.87
CA TRP A 52 -0.86 -7.26 1.64
C TRP A 52 -0.12 -8.50 1.10
N PHE A 53 1.21 -8.52 1.25
CA PHE A 53 2.07 -9.62 0.79
C PHE A 53 2.17 -10.78 1.79
N ASN A 54 1.60 -10.64 3.00
CA ASN A 54 1.56 -11.69 4.01
C ASN A 54 0.28 -12.55 3.91
N PHE A 55 -0.69 -12.16 3.07
CA PHE A 55 -1.88 -12.96 2.83
C PHE A 55 -1.56 -14.16 1.90
N PRO A 56 -2.29 -15.29 2.03
CA PRO A 56 -2.14 -16.43 1.13
C PRO A 56 -2.38 -16.07 -0.34
N GLU A 57 -3.32 -15.16 -0.58
CA GLU A 57 -3.64 -14.62 -1.89
C GLU A 57 -3.25 -13.15 -1.97
N VAL A 58 -2.38 -12.82 -2.93
CA VAL A 58 -1.82 -11.49 -3.15
C VAL A 58 -2.27 -10.95 -4.53
N PRO A 59 -3.57 -10.63 -4.72
CA PRO A 59 -4.04 -10.04 -5.97
C PRO A 59 -3.48 -8.63 -6.14
N MET A 60 -3.46 -8.11 -7.37
CA MET A 60 -3.04 -6.73 -7.66
C MET A 60 -1.66 -6.35 -7.08
N LYS A 61 -0.74 -7.33 -7.01
CA LYS A 61 0.60 -7.14 -6.41
C LYS A 61 1.40 -6.04 -7.08
N GLU A 62 1.27 -5.91 -8.40
CA GLU A 62 2.00 -4.90 -9.19
C GLU A 62 1.51 -3.50 -8.82
N GLU A 63 0.20 -3.32 -8.72
CA GLU A 63 -0.42 -2.05 -8.34
C GLU A 63 -0.09 -1.66 -6.89
N VAL A 64 0.03 -2.62 -5.97
CA VAL A 64 0.50 -2.35 -4.60
C VAL A 64 1.97 -1.92 -4.59
N LEU A 65 2.84 -2.60 -5.34
CA LEU A 65 4.25 -2.19 -5.47
C LEU A 65 4.40 -0.82 -6.13
N GLU A 66 3.61 -0.53 -7.16
CA GLU A 66 3.60 0.78 -7.82
C GLU A 66 3.11 1.89 -6.90
N LEU A 67 2.09 1.62 -6.07
CA LEU A 67 1.64 2.55 -5.04
C LEU A 67 2.74 2.79 -4.00
N LEU A 68 3.38 1.74 -3.48
CA LEU A 68 4.50 1.87 -2.55
C LEU A 68 5.66 2.68 -3.16
N SER A 69 5.98 2.43 -4.44
CA SER A 69 6.98 3.19 -5.19
C SER A 69 6.59 4.66 -5.32
N THR A 70 5.33 4.95 -5.64
CA THR A 70 4.81 6.32 -5.73
C THR A 70 4.89 7.05 -4.39
N LEU A 71 4.48 6.39 -3.31
CA LEU A 71 4.57 6.93 -1.95
C LEU A 71 6.04 7.19 -1.54
N SER A 72 6.97 6.32 -1.92
CA SER A 72 8.39 6.47 -1.60
C SER A 72 9.05 7.72 -2.20
N LYS A 73 8.46 8.32 -3.25
CA LYS A 73 8.97 9.55 -3.87
C LYS A 73 8.63 10.81 -3.05
N ASN A 74 7.63 10.75 -2.17
CA ASN A 74 7.32 11.84 -1.24
C ASN A 74 8.16 11.67 0.03
N PRO A 75 8.91 12.69 0.49
CA PRO A 75 9.80 12.58 1.65
C PRO A 75 9.11 12.12 2.94
N GLY A 76 7.90 12.62 3.19
CA GLY A 76 7.11 12.26 4.38
C GLY A 76 6.67 10.79 4.32
N ALA A 77 6.11 10.35 3.20
CA ALA A 77 5.69 8.97 3.02
C ALA A 77 6.89 8.00 2.99
N ALA A 78 8.03 8.41 2.43
CA ALA A 78 9.27 7.65 2.49
C ALA A 78 9.76 7.45 3.94
N GLN A 79 9.64 8.47 4.78
CA GLN A 79 9.95 8.34 6.21
C GLN A 79 8.97 7.38 6.88
N MET A 80 7.67 7.50 6.60
CA MET A 80 6.67 6.59 7.16
C MET A 80 6.92 5.13 6.76
N LEU A 81 7.30 4.87 5.50
CA LEU A 81 7.70 3.53 5.03
C LEU A 81 8.89 2.99 5.82
N ARG A 82 9.92 3.81 6.06
CA ARG A 82 11.05 3.41 6.90
C ARG A 82 10.63 3.12 8.34
N ASP A 83 9.78 3.97 8.93
CA ASP A 83 9.34 3.85 10.32
C ASP A 83 8.51 2.58 10.58
N VAL A 84 7.81 2.07 9.56
CA VAL A 84 7.06 0.81 9.66
C VAL A 84 7.88 -0.42 9.25
N GLY A 85 9.18 -0.26 8.93
CA GLY A 85 10.07 -1.37 8.58
C GLY A 85 9.98 -1.84 7.13
N ALA A 86 9.51 -0.99 6.20
CA ALA A 86 9.34 -1.37 4.79
C ALA A 86 10.64 -1.82 4.12
N VAL A 87 11.78 -1.23 4.51
CA VAL A 87 13.08 -1.55 3.89
C VAL A 87 13.47 -3.00 4.15
N ASP A 88 13.44 -3.43 5.40
CA ASP A 88 13.77 -4.81 5.77
C ASP A 88 12.76 -5.78 5.17
N PHE A 89 11.46 -5.44 5.25
CA PHE A 89 10.38 -6.25 4.69
C PHE A 89 10.55 -6.48 3.19
N LEU A 90 10.71 -5.41 2.41
CA LEU A 90 10.83 -5.50 0.95
C LEU A 90 12.14 -6.18 0.52
N THR A 91 13.21 -6.02 1.30
CA THR A 91 14.48 -6.73 1.06
C THR A 91 14.30 -8.24 1.21
N GLN A 92 13.55 -8.68 2.21
CA GLN A 92 13.22 -10.11 2.40
C GLN A 92 12.20 -10.63 1.39
N LEU A 93 11.30 -9.77 0.92
CA LEU A 93 10.29 -10.11 -0.08
C LEU A 93 10.89 -10.25 -1.50
N SER A 94 11.84 -9.40 -1.87
CA SER A 94 12.40 -9.29 -3.23
C SER A 94 12.84 -10.64 -3.86
N PRO A 95 13.52 -11.56 -3.15
CA PRO A 95 13.90 -12.87 -3.69
C PRO A 95 12.69 -13.73 -4.10
N THR A 96 11.55 -13.59 -3.42
CA THR A 96 10.32 -14.35 -3.68
C THR A 96 9.51 -13.80 -4.85
N MET A 97 9.79 -12.56 -5.26
CA MET A 97 9.09 -11.89 -6.36
C MET A 97 9.66 -12.28 -7.72
N GLU A 98 8.80 -12.22 -8.73
CA GLU A 98 9.15 -12.37 -10.14
C GLU A 98 10.22 -11.33 -10.52
N PRO A 99 11.24 -11.66 -11.34
CA PRO A 99 12.33 -10.74 -11.66
C PRO A 99 11.91 -9.38 -12.22
N ARG A 100 10.76 -9.30 -12.90
CA ARG A 100 10.20 -8.06 -13.46
C ARG A 100 9.64 -7.10 -12.41
N LEU A 101 9.40 -7.58 -11.19
CA LEU A 101 8.80 -6.82 -10.07
C LEU A 101 9.83 -6.48 -8.99
N ARG A 102 11.11 -6.81 -9.21
CA ARG A 102 12.20 -6.49 -8.29
C ARG A 102 12.74 -5.09 -8.51
#